data_AF-A0A225WRU1-F1
#
_entry.id   AF-A0A225WRU1-F1
#
_cell.length_a   1.000
_cell.length_b   1.000
_cell.length_c   1.000
_cell.angle_alpha   90.00
_cell.angle_beta   90.00
_cell.angle_gamma   90.00
#
_symmetry.space_group_name_H-M   'P 1'
#
loop_
_entity.id
_entity.type
_entity.pdbx_description
1 polymer ?
#
loop_
_entity_poly.entity_id
_entity_poly.type
_entity_poly.pdbx_seq_one_letter_code
_entity_poly.pdbx_strand_id
1 'polypeptide(L)'
;MGKAAQALEDADACIALDATYAKGFFRKAQALVRLGRFKEALAVLDTAKTLEPSNKSVTTLYTKVQEMAKKEKDAPPAPAPKKVVSRVEVAQTSSANAAPVKPAPNSTVVDEDAEVVGNVRGYKKLADGRVTTFFNNELTEEAKQLIGDIAPKKVQDADKVQIKSVDGGSAWNQGNTFEEKDMTSWAKGKLEKIVSGVSAPLGTGEGVVTSLEVSNLEGDASIAVVRGAKRYIFDFTFTLACTLKQGDNVVTGELKFLDLSSDCGGDYDVEAVVPSRYQSEGGKALHAALNSSSSPFRKALAAQLATFVQEYHTF
;
A
#
# COMPACT_ATOMS: atom_id res chain seq x y z
N MET A 1 13.93 -4.63 -1.59
CA MET A 1 14.62 -3.37 -1.96
C MET A 1 15.89 -3.73 -2.72
N GLY A 2 16.12 -3.26 -3.95
CA GLY A 2 17.34 -3.63 -4.69
C GLY A 2 17.44 -3.29 -6.19
N LYS A 3 16.40 -2.73 -6.82
CA LYS A 3 16.38 -2.48 -8.27
C LYS A 3 16.91 -1.08 -8.64
N ALA A 4 18.14 -0.76 -8.23
CA ALA A 4 18.75 0.54 -8.52
C ALA A 4 19.05 0.77 -10.01
N ALA A 5 19.26 -0.31 -10.78
CA ALA A 5 19.47 -0.25 -12.23
C ALA A 5 18.19 0.14 -12.98
N GLN A 6 17.05 -0.47 -12.65
CA GLN A 6 15.75 -0.10 -13.24
C GLN A 6 15.37 1.33 -12.91
N ALA A 7 15.63 1.79 -11.68
CA ALA A 7 15.39 3.18 -11.30
C ALA A 7 16.23 4.19 -12.09
N LEU A 8 17.38 3.78 -12.64
CA LEU A 8 18.20 4.61 -13.51
C LEU A 8 17.58 4.69 -14.91
N GLU A 9 17.13 3.57 -15.46
CA GLU A 9 16.42 3.50 -16.76
C GLU A 9 15.14 4.35 -16.73
N ASP A 10 14.33 4.23 -15.67
CA ASP A 10 13.12 5.03 -15.50
C ASP A 10 13.43 6.54 -15.43
N ALA A 11 14.50 6.90 -14.72
CA ALA A 11 14.90 8.30 -14.60
C ALA A 11 15.44 8.86 -15.92
N ASP A 12 16.15 8.04 -16.71
CA ASP A 12 16.62 8.41 -18.05
C ASP A 12 15.46 8.59 -19.03
N ALA A 13 14.46 7.71 -18.98
CA ALA A 13 13.22 7.87 -19.76
C ALA A 13 12.47 9.17 -19.38
N CYS A 14 12.40 9.51 -18.09
CA CYS A 14 11.79 10.76 -17.64
C CYS A 14 12.51 12.00 -18.21
N ILE A 15 13.85 12.00 -18.20
CA ILE A 15 14.66 13.12 -18.71
C ILE A 15 14.56 13.20 -20.24
N ALA A 16 14.44 12.05 -20.92
CA ALA A 16 14.23 12.01 -22.37
C ALA A 16 12.88 12.61 -22.80
N LEU A 17 11.85 12.47 -21.96
CA LEU A 17 10.54 13.07 -22.19
C LEU A 17 10.51 14.57 -21.87
N ASP A 18 11.14 14.99 -20.76
CA ASP A 18 11.23 16.39 -20.36
C ASP A 18 12.61 16.73 -19.79
N ALA A 19 13.43 17.40 -20.62
CA ALA A 19 14.78 17.84 -20.27
C ALA A 19 14.81 19.00 -19.25
N THR A 20 13.68 19.65 -18.98
CA THR A 20 13.56 20.75 -18.01
C THR A 20 13.14 20.27 -16.62
N TYR A 21 12.80 18.99 -16.48
CA TYR A 21 12.28 18.41 -15.25
C TYR A 21 13.37 18.11 -14.21
N ALA A 22 13.64 19.08 -13.32
CA ALA A 22 14.68 18.99 -12.28
C ALA A 22 14.57 17.76 -11.35
N LYS A 23 13.35 17.30 -11.05
CA LYS A 23 13.12 16.13 -10.19
C LYS A 23 13.51 14.81 -10.88
N GLY A 24 13.50 14.76 -12.20
CA GLY A 24 14.03 13.63 -12.99
C GLY A 24 15.54 13.46 -12.79
N PHE A 25 16.29 14.56 -12.91
CA PHE A 25 17.73 14.58 -12.60
C PHE A 25 18.02 14.20 -11.15
N PHE A 26 17.22 14.68 -10.19
CA PHE A 26 17.37 14.29 -8.79
C PHE A 26 17.18 12.77 -8.57
N ARG A 27 16.17 12.16 -9.19
CA ARG A 27 15.95 10.70 -9.13
C ARG A 27 17.09 9.91 -9.77
N LYS A 28 17.58 10.37 -10.92
CA LYS A 28 18.76 9.79 -11.59
C LYS A 28 20.00 9.83 -10.69
N ALA A 29 20.26 10.96 -10.02
CA ALA A 29 21.36 11.08 -9.08
C ALA A 29 21.23 10.11 -7.89
N GLN A 30 20.03 9.94 -7.34
CA GLN A 30 19.80 8.96 -6.27
C GLN A 30 20.02 7.52 -6.71
N ALA A 31 19.63 7.16 -7.94
CA ALA A 31 19.88 5.85 -8.50
C ALA A 31 21.39 5.61 -8.70
N LEU A 32 22.11 6.58 -9.25
CA LEU A 32 23.57 6.53 -9.43
C LEU A 32 24.32 6.39 -8.11
N VAL A 33 23.88 7.06 -7.05
CA VAL A 33 24.44 6.90 -5.69
C VAL A 33 24.28 5.48 -5.17
N ARG A 34 23.12 4.87 -5.39
CA ARG A 34 22.87 3.47 -5.00
C ARG A 34 23.69 2.47 -5.82
N LEU A 35 24.11 2.85 -7.03
CA LEU A 35 24.98 2.08 -7.91
C LEU A 35 26.48 2.35 -7.67
N GLY A 36 26.85 3.24 -6.73
CA GLY A 36 28.25 3.62 -6.47
C GLY A 36 28.88 4.50 -7.55
N ARG A 37 28.11 5.00 -8.51
CA ARG A 37 28.60 5.85 -9.62
C ARG A 37 28.60 7.33 -9.22
N PHE A 38 29.41 7.69 -8.21
CA PHE A 38 29.34 9.01 -7.59
C PHE A 38 29.78 10.17 -8.51
N LYS A 39 30.76 9.94 -9.39
CA LYS A 39 31.23 10.96 -10.35
C LYS A 39 30.12 11.42 -11.29
N GLU A 40 29.34 10.47 -11.79
CA GLU A 40 28.20 10.75 -12.67
C GLU A 40 27.02 11.36 -11.92
N ALA A 41 26.80 10.94 -10.67
CA ALA A 41 25.78 11.53 -9.81
C ALA A 41 26.04 13.04 -9.58
N LEU A 42 27.30 13.45 -9.41
CA LEU A 42 27.65 14.87 -9.26
C LEU A 42 27.34 15.68 -10.52
N ALA A 43 27.68 15.16 -11.71
CA ALA A 43 27.38 15.84 -12.98
C ALA A 43 25.87 16.03 -13.19
N VAL A 44 25.07 15.02 -12.86
CA VAL A 44 23.59 15.09 -12.91
C VAL A 44 23.02 16.05 -11.86
N LEU A 45 23.67 16.18 -10.71
CA LEU A 45 23.25 17.16 -9.70
C LEU A 45 23.63 18.60 -10.06
N ASP A 46 24.73 18.81 -10.79
CA ASP A 46 25.09 20.13 -11.34
C ASP A 46 24.05 20.63 -12.36
N THR A 47 23.53 19.72 -13.21
CA THR A 47 22.42 20.06 -14.12
C THR A 47 21.13 20.33 -13.33
N ALA A 48 20.81 19.51 -12.32
CA ALA A 48 19.65 19.73 -11.46
C ALA A 48 19.71 21.08 -10.71
N LYS A 49 20.91 21.49 -10.24
CA LYS A 49 21.14 22.76 -9.57
C LYS A 49 21.03 23.96 -10.52
N THR A 50 21.37 23.77 -11.80
CA THR A 50 21.18 24.79 -12.84
C THR A 50 19.70 25.02 -13.13
N LEU A 51 18.91 23.95 -13.14
CA LEU A 51 17.45 24.02 -13.34
C LEU A 51 16.71 24.57 -12.12
N GLU A 52 17.07 24.13 -10.90
CA GLU A 52 16.46 24.60 -9.65
C GLU A 52 17.51 24.97 -8.58
N PRO A 53 18.09 26.19 -8.63
CA PRO A 53 19.08 26.64 -7.65
C PRO A 53 18.52 26.75 -6.21
N SER A 54 17.21 26.95 -6.06
CA SER A 54 16.55 27.14 -4.76
C SER A 54 16.22 25.82 -4.04
N ASN A 55 16.48 24.67 -4.65
CA ASN A 55 16.06 23.38 -4.10
C ASN A 55 17.05 22.88 -3.03
N LYS A 56 16.62 22.95 -1.75
CA LYS A 56 17.42 22.49 -0.60
C LYS A 56 17.79 21.01 -0.71
N SER A 57 16.91 20.17 -1.24
CA SER A 57 17.13 18.72 -1.36
C SER A 57 18.27 18.37 -2.33
N VAL A 58 18.38 19.09 -3.45
CA VAL A 58 19.48 18.92 -4.42
C VAL A 58 20.81 19.29 -3.77
N THR A 59 20.85 20.40 -3.01
CA THR A 59 22.06 20.85 -2.31
C THR A 59 22.51 19.85 -1.23
N THR A 60 21.58 19.34 -0.42
CA THR A 60 21.88 18.32 0.61
C THR A 60 22.36 17.00 -0.01
N LEU A 61 21.78 16.59 -1.14
CA LEU A 61 22.24 15.38 -1.84
C LEU A 61 23.64 15.61 -2.44
N TYR A 62 23.90 16.78 -3.01
CA TYR A 62 25.21 17.14 -3.56
C TYR A 62 26.33 17.06 -2.52
N THR A 63 26.15 17.67 -1.35
CA THR A 63 27.16 17.60 -0.27
C THR A 63 27.39 16.16 0.18
N LYS A 64 26.31 15.38 0.34
CA LYS A 64 26.39 13.96 0.69
C LYS A 64 27.16 13.14 -0.36
N VAL A 65 26.91 13.36 -1.65
CA VAL A 65 27.60 12.66 -2.73
C VAL A 65 29.08 13.07 -2.80
N GLN A 66 29.40 14.33 -2.57
CA GLN A 66 30.80 14.78 -2.48
C GLN A 66 31.55 14.12 -1.32
N GLU A 67 30.92 13.99 -0.14
CA GLU A 67 31.52 13.29 1.00
C GLU A 67 31.73 11.80 0.70
N MET A 68 30.75 11.13 0.07
CA MET A 68 30.86 9.73 -0.34
C MET A 68 31.97 9.52 -1.39
N ALA A 69 32.08 10.42 -2.37
CA ALA A 69 33.13 10.38 -3.40
C ALA A 69 34.54 10.63 -2.81
N LYS A 70 34.66 11.51 -1.80
CA LYS A 70 35.93 11.70 -1.07
C LYS A 70 36.31 10.45 -0.27
N LYS A 71 35.36 9.88 0.47
CA LYS A 71 35.56 8.62 1.21
C LYS A 71 35.96 7.45 0.31
N GLU A 72 35.41 7.37 -0.91
CA GLU A 72 35.81 6.36 -1.89
C GLU A 72 37.22 6.58 -2.43
N LYS A 73 37.63 7.84 -2.62
CA LYS A 73 38.98 8.19 -3.08
C LYS A 73 40.06 7.92 -2.02
N ASP A 74 39.70 8.04 -0.74
CA ASP A 74 40.59 7.81 0.40
C ASP A 74 40.60 6.32 0.85
N ALA A 75 39.77 5.46 0.24
CA ALA A 75 39.77 4.03 0.50
C ALA A 75 40.88 3.33 -0.30
N PRO A 76 41.68 2.43 0.32
CA PRO A 76 42.67 1.65 -0.42
C PRO A 76 41.98 0.77 -1.48
N PRO A 77 42.62 0.56 -2.66
CA PRO A 77 42.00 -0.13 -3.78
C PRO A 77 41.64 -1.57 -3.39
N ALA A 78 40.34 -1.86 -3.28
CA ALA A 78 39.84 -3.21 -3.07
C ALA A 78 40.05 -4.05 -4.34
N PRO A 79 40.49 -5.30 -4.22
CA PRO A 79 40.76 -6.17 -5.37
C PRO A 79 39.45 -6.51 -6.11
N ALA A 80 39.54 -6.56 -7.45
CA ALA A 80 38.43 -6.80 -8.36
C ALA A 80 37.62 -8.08 -8.01
N PRO A 81 36.28 -8.07 -8.16
CA PRO A 81 35.44 -9.19 -7.76
C PRO A 81 35.66 -10.38 -8.70
N LYS A 82 36.22 -11.47 -8.15
CA LYS A 82 36.17 -12.79 -8.79
C LYS A 82 34.74 -13.31 -8.72
N LYS A 83 34.21 -13.77 -9.87
CA LYS A 83 32.97 -14.55 -9.96
C LYS A 83 33.07 -15.75 -9.03
N VAL A 84 32.26 -15.79 -7.96
CA VAL A 84 32.05 -17.00 -7.18
C VAL A 84 30.59 -17.38 -7.27
N VAL A 85 30.37 -18.48 -7.96
CA VAL A 85 29.15 -19.27 -7.98
C VAL A 85 29.01 -19.89 -6.59
N SER A 86 27.99 -19.50 -5.82
CA SER A 86 27.67 -20.18 -4.55
C SER A 86 26.37 -20.96 -4.66
N ARG A 87 26.59 -22.27 -4.78
CA ARG A 87 25.70 -23.40 -4.52
C ARG A 87 24.90 -23.19 -3.23
N VAL A 88 23.61 -23.44 -3.31
CA VAL A 88 22.64 -23.38 -2.20
C VAL A 88 22.86 -24.60 -1.30
N GLU A 89 23.09 -24.37 -0.01
CA GLU A 89 22.97 -25.40 1.02
C GLU A 89 22.07 -24.86 2.14
N VAL A 90 20.99 -25.59 2.37
CA VAL A 90 19.87 -25.24 3.25
C VAL A 90 20.19 -25.73 4.66
N ALA A 91 20.34 -24.80 5.60
CA ALA A 91 20.37 -25.13 7.03
C ALA A 91 18.98 -24.88 7.63
N GLN A 92 18.31 -25.98 8.00
CA GLN A 92 17.07 -26.01 8.76
C GLN A 92 17.35 -25.59 10.21
N THR A 93 16.54 -24.68 10.76
CA THR A 93 16.44 -24.47 12.21
C THR A 93 15.01 -24.75 12.64
N SER A 94 14.86 -25.72 13.52
CA SER A 94 13.62 -26.23 14.08
C SER A 94 13.08 -25.29 15.16
N SER A 95 11.79 -24.97 15.05
CA SER A 95 11.02 -24.26 16.06
C SER A 95 10.50 -25.24 17.11
N ALA A 96 10.70 -24.93 18.40
CA ALA A 96 10.10 -25.67 19.50
C ALA A 96 8.99 -24.83 20.17
N ASN A 97 7.82 -25.47 20.27
CA ASN A 97 6.58 -24.98 20.87
C ASN A 97 6.72 -24.60 22.36
N ALA A 98 6.01 -23.54 22.75
CA ALA A 98 5.55 -23.35 24.14
C ALA A 98 4.03 -23.10 24.13
N ALA A 99 3.31 -23.86 24.94
CA ALA A 99 1.87 -23.75 25.19
C ALA A 99 1.63 -23.63 26.72
N PRO A 100 0.40 -23.37 27.21
CA PRO A 100 0.05 -22.15 27.95
C PRO A 100 -0.24 -22.39 29.44
N VAL A 101 -0.23 -21.32 30.25
CA VAL A 101 -0.66 -21.36 31.66
C VAL A 101 -1.89 -20.46 31.88
N LYS A 102 -2.91 -21.02 32.52
CA LYS A 102 -4.16 -20.38 32.97
C LYS A 102 -4.26 -20.41 34.53
N PRO A 103 -5.20 -19.68 35.17
CA PRO A 103 -4.97 -18.82 36.33
C PRO A 103 -5.62 -19.31 37.65
N ALA A 104 -5.32 -18.61 38.78
CA ALA A 104 -6.20 -18.24 39.93
C ALA A 104 -5.36 -18.00 41.23
N PRO A 105 -5.89 -17.44 42.34
CA PRO A 105 -7.05 -16.55 42.54
C PRO A 105 -6.73 -15.28 43.37
N ASN A 106 -7.75 -14.43 43.52
CA ASN A 106 -7.90 -13.28 44.42
C ASN A 106 -7.20 -13.37 45.79
N SER A 107 -6.62 -12.25 46.22
CA SER A 107 -6.61 -11.86 47.63
C SER A 107 -6.93 -10.37 47.76
N THR A 108 -8.17 -10.10 48.13
CA THR A 108 -8.59 -9.10 49.14
C THR A 108 -7.74 -7.85 49.30
N VAL A 109 -8.33 -6.71 48.93
CA VAL A 109 -8.10 -5.41 49.57
C VAL A 109 -8.18 -5.56 51.09
N VAL A 110 -7.06 -5.32 51.76
CA VAL A 110 -7.03 -4.93 53.17
C VAL A 110 -6.45 -3.52 53.21
N ASP A 111 -7.37 -2.59 53.46
CA ASP A 111 -7.11 -1.25 53.93
C ASP A 111 -6.62 -1.41 55.38
N GLU A 112 -5.30 -1.40 55.59
CA GLU A 112 -4.72 -1.33 56.92
C GLU A 112 -3.51 -0.38 56.87
N ASP A 113 -3.76 0.83 57.37
CA ASP A 113 -2.80 1.77 57.94
C ASP A 113 -1.98 1.07 59.05
N ALA A 114 -1.10 0.16 58.65
CA ALA A 114 -0.07 -0.36 59.51
C ALA A 114 1.18 0.48 59.28
N GLU A 115 1.50 1.34 60.25
CA GLU A 115 2.84 1.91 60.36
C GLU A 115 3.86 0.78 60.30
N VAL A 116 4.51 0.62 59.15
CA VAL A 116 5.58 -0.36 58.98
C VAL A 116 6.80 0.17 59.74
N VAL A 117 6.85 -0.19 61.03
CA VAL A 117 7.98 0.05 61.91
C VAL A 117 9.09 -0.93 61.54
N GLY A 118 9.92 -0.55 60.56
CA GLY A 118 11.13 -1.28 60.18
C GLY A 118 11.52 -1.10 58.71
N ASN A 119 12.83 -1.12 58.42
CA ASN A 119 13.35 -1.06 57.05
C ASN A 119 13.00 -2.37 56.29
N VAL A 120 11.92 -2.36 55.52
CA VAL A 120 11.59 -3.46 54.61
C VAL A 120 12.62 -3.49 53.48
N ARG A 121 13.32 -4.63 53.35
CA ARG A 121 14.32 -4.88 52.30
C ARG A 121 13.64 -4.79 50.93
N GLY A 122 13.83 -3.68 50.22
CA GLY A 122 13.20 -3.44 48.91
C GLY A 122 12.70 -2.01 48.71
N TYR A 123 12.58 -1.25 49.80
CA TYR A 123 11.96 0.06 49.81
C TYR A 123 12.86 1.13 50.44
N LYS A 124 12.86 2.33 49.86
CA LYS A 124 13.59 3.51 50.33
C LYS A 124 12.59 4.61 50.67
N LYS A 125 12.77 5.24 51.83
CA LYS A 125 12.08 6.48 52.20
C LYS A 125 12.76 7.66 51.50
N LEU A 126 12.00 8.41 50.71
CA LEU A 126 12.41 9.67 50.10
C LEU A 126 12.45 10.80 51.14
N ALA A 127 13.08 11.93 50.80
CA ALA A 127 13.21 13.08 51.68
C ALA A 127 11.85 13.76 52.04
N ASP A 128 10.81 13.47 51.26
CA ASP A 128 9.42 13.90 51.49
C ASP A 128 8.63 12.94 52.40
N GLY A 129 9.28 11.91 52.94
CA GLY A 129 8.67 10.91 53.81
C GLY A 129 7.95 9.77 53.09
N ARG A 130 7.85 9.79 51.75
CA ARG A 130 7.19 8.73 50.98
C ARG A 130 8.08 7.50 50.84
N VAL A 131 7.48 6.32 50.96
CA VAL A 131 8.16 5.03 50.78
C VAL A 131 8.04 4.59 49.32
N THR A 132 9.16 4.26 48.68
CA THR A 132 9.19 3.89 47.26
C THR A 132 10.08 2.67 47.03
N THR A 133 9.93 1.97 45.91
CA THR A 133 10.79 0.83 45.56
C THR A 133 12.20 1.31 45.18
N PHE A 134 13.21 0.43 45.27
CA PHE A 134 14.59 0.78 44.89
C PHE A 134 14.77 1.19 43.41
N PHE A 135 13.81 0.89 42.53
CA PHE A 135 13.81 1.30 41.13
C PHE A 135 13.01 2.59 40.95
N ASN A 136 13.52 3.68 41.52
CA ASN A 136 12.90 4.98 41.41
C ASN A 136 13.76 5.92 40.57
N ASN A 137 13.16 6.48 39.52
CA ASN A 137 13.79 7.55 38.73
C ASN A 137 13.34 8.89 39.30
N GLU A 138 14.18 9.49 40.15
CA GLU A 138 13.93 10.84 40.66
C GLU A 138 14.10 11.82 39.49
N LEU A 139 12.99 12.40 39.01
CA LEU A 139 13.05 13.37 37.93
C LEU A 139 13.86 14.60 38.38
N THR A 140 14.85 15.00 37.56
CA THR A 140 15.60 16.23 37.78
C THR A 140 14.66 17.44 37.70
N GLU A 141 15.02 18.53 38.36
CA GLU A 141 14.23 19.78 38.31
C GLU A 141 14.06 20.28 36.86
N GLU A 142 15.05 20.08 36.00
CA GLU A 142 14.95 20.33 34.56
C GLU A 142 13.89 19.44 33.88
N ALA A 143 13.84 18.15 34.21
CA ALA A 143 12.84 17.23 33.67
C ALA A 143 11.43 17.56 34.17
N LYS A 144 11.29 17.98 35.44
CA LYS A 144 10.02 18.47 35.99
C LYS A 144 9.55 19.74 35.29
N GLN A 145 10.46 20.67 35.02
CA GLN A 145 10.17 21.89 34.26
C GLN A 145 9.78 21.59 32.79
N LEU A 146 10.43 20.60 32.16
CA LEU A 146 10.12 20.19 30.79
C LEU A 146 8.75 19.53 30.65
N ILE A 147 8.35 18.73 31.65
CA ILE A 147 7.02 18.11 31.72
C ILE A 147 5.94 19.17 31.98
N GLY A 148 6.25 20.16 32.83
CA GLY A 148 5.34 21.26 33.14
C GLY A 148 4.04 20.80 33.78
N ASP A 149 2.97 21.59 33.60
CA ASP A 149 1.63 21.26 34.08
C ASP A 149 0.89 20.39 33.05
N ILE A 150 0.95 19.08 33.29
CA ILE A 150 0.21 18.03 32.54
C ILE A 150 -1.21 17.84 33.06
N ALA A 151 -1.68 18.63 34.03
CA ALA A 151 -3.07 18.54 34.46
C ALA A 151 -3.99 18.83 33.26
N PRO A 152 -5.02 17.99 33.02
CA PRO A 152 -5.93 18.19 31.92
C PRO A 152 -6.62 19.55 32.08
N LYS A 153 -6.32 20.48 31.17
CA LYS A 153 -6.90 21.81 31.17
C LYS A 153 -8.30 21.76 30.57
N LYS A 154 -9.25 22.42 31.22
CA LYS A 154 -10.62 22.54 30.73
C LYS A 154 -10.61 23.24 29.36
N VAL A 155 -11.12 22.57 28.34
CA VAL A 155 -11.25 23.13 26.99
C VAL A 155 -12.27 24.28 27.05
N GLN A 156 -11.83 25.48 26.67
CA GLN A 156 -12.67 26.69 26.72
C GLN A 156 -13.62 26.79 25.51
N ASP A 157 -13.18 26.31 24.34
CA ASP A 157 -13.97 26.25 23.11
C ASP A 157 -14.10 24.79 22.65
N ALA A 158 -15.22 24.15 23.00
CA ALA A 158 -15.51 22.78 22.57
C ALA A 158 -15.58 22.64 21.03
N ASP A 159 -15.86 23.74 20.32
CA ASP A 159 -16.04 23.75 18.88
C ASP A 159 -14.75 23.97 18.08
N LYS A 160 -13.63 24.31 18.73
CA LYS A 160 -12.37 24.63 18.06
C LYS A 160 -11.66 23.41 17.46
N VAL A 161 -12.04 22.21 17.89
CA VAL A 161 -11.53 20.92 17.40
C VAL A 161 -12.68 20.04 16.95
N GLN A 162 -13.65 20.57 16.20
CA GLN A 162 -14.61 19.72 15.50
C GLN A 162 -13.98 19.21 14.20
N ILE A 163 -13.60 17.93 14.19
CA ILE A 163 -13.32 17.21 12.94
C ILE A 163 -14.66 17.14 12.19
N LYS A 164 -14.68 17.62 10.94
CA LYS A 164 -15.89 17.58 10.10
C LYS A 164 -16.43 16.15 10.07
N SER A 165 -17.66 15.97 10.53
CA SER A 165 -18.37 14.70 10.44
C SER A 165 -18.52 14.33 8.96
N VAL A 166 -18.15 13.10 8.60
CA VAL A 166 -18.49 12.54 7.29
C VAL A 166 -19.88 11.94 7.33
N ASP A 167 -20.64 12.17 6.25
CA ASP A 167 -21.96 11.58 6.08
C ASP A 167 -21.85 10.05 6.03
N GLY A 168 -22.60 9.35 6.88
CA GLY A 168 -22.51 7.90 7.08
C GLY A 168 -21.44 7.40 8.07
N GLY A 169 -20.64 8.28 8.69
CA GLY A 169 -19.78 7.92 9.83
C GLY A 169 -20.54 7.99 11.16
N SER A 170 -20.17 7.18 12.17
CA SER A 170 -20.88 7.22 13.45
C SER A 170 -20.65 8.55 14.17
N ALA A 171 -21.65 9.02 14.93
CA ALA A 171 -21.55 10.25 15.72
C ALA A 171 -20.41 10.25 16.76
N TRP A 172 -19.84 9.08 17.08
CA TRP A 172 -18.71 8.90 18.00
C TRP A 172 -17.35 9.27 17.40
N ASN A 173 -17.26 9.55 16.10
CA ASN A 173 -16.00 9.72 15.37
C ASN A 173 -15.36 11.11 15.42
N GLN A 174 -15.64 11.91 16.46
CA GLN A 174 -14.91 13.17 16.67
C GLN A 174 -13.44 12.95 17.09
N GLY A 175 -13.04 11.71 17.42
CA GLY A 175 -11.74 11.36 18.00
C GLY A 175 -10.70 10.73 17.06
N ASN A 176 -10.82 10.84 15.73
CA ASN A 176 -9.87 10.21 14.77
C ASN A 176 -9.80 8.66 14.86
N THR A 177 -10.89 8.02 15.29
CA THR A 177 -11.01 6.56 15.35
C THR A 177 -11.23 5.99 13.94
N PHE A 178 -10.58 4.86 13.64
CA PHE A 178 -10.79 4.10 12.41
C PHE A 178 -12.17 3.42 12.46
N GLU A 179 -13.02 3.66 11.47
CA GLU A 179 -14.27 2.93 11.25
C GLU A 179 -14.22 2.24 9.90
N GLU A 180 -14.63 0.98 9.86
CA GLU A 180 -14.70 0.19 8.63
C GLU A 180 -16.06 -0.48 8.53
N LYS A 181 -16.65 -0.39 7.34
CA LYS A 181 -17.90 -1.06 6.99
C LYS A 181 -17.62 -2.09 5.93
N ASP A 182 -17.86 -3.36 6.25
CA ASP A 182 -17.83 -4.44 5.26
C ASP A 182 -18.97 -4.26 4.24
N MET A 183 -18.62 -4.32 2.97
CA MET A 183 -19.53 -4.22 1.83
C MET A 183 -19.37 -5.38 0.84
N THR A 184 -18.64 -6.43 1.23
CA THR A 184 -18.33 -7.59 0.39
C THR A 184 -19.58 -8.23 -0.20
N SER A 185 -20.62 -8.48 0.61
CA SER A 185 -21.85 -9.12 0.13
C SER A 185 -22.61 -8.27 -0.90
N TRP A 186 -22.65 -6.95 -0.69
CA TRP A 186 -23.27 -6.03 -1.63
C TRP A 186 -22.48 -5.99 -2.94
N ALA A 187 -21.15 -5.87 -2.85
CA ALA A 187 -20.27 -5.74 -3.98
C ALA A 187 -20.31 -6.99 -4.88
N LYS A 188 -20.25 -8.19 -4.28
CA LYS A 188 -20.35 -9.45 -5.03
C LYS A 188 -21.69 -9.56 -5.78
N GLY A 189 -22.80 -9.35 -5.08
CA GLY A 189 -24.13 -9.43 -5.68
C GLY A 189 -24.39 -8.35 -6.74
N LYS A 190 -23.72 -7.19 -6.66
CA LYS A 190 -23.80 -6.14 -7.67
C LYS A 190 -22.94 -6.47 -8.89
N LEU A 191 -21.71 -6.94 -8.69
CA LEU A 191 -20.80 -7.35 -9.77
C LEU A 191 -21.45 -8.42 -10.64
N GLU A 192 -21.96 -9.51 -10.04
CA GLU A 192 -22.64 -10.59 -10.77
C GLU A 192 -23.75 -10.08 -11.70
N LYS A 193 -24.53 -9.09 -11.25
CA LYS A 193 -25.63 -8.50 -12.04
C LYS A 193 -25.15 -7.55 -13.14
N ILE A 194 -24.09 -6.80 -12.90
CA ILE A 194 -23.58 -5.79 -13.83
C ILE A 194 -22.79 -6.42 -14.97
N VAL A 195 -22.03 -7.49 -14.68
CA VAL A 195 -21.16 -8.13 -15.68
C VAL A 195 -21.85 -9.26 -16.44
N SER A 196 -22.98 -9.78 -15.96
CA SER A 196 -23.80 -10.76 -16.70
C SER A 196 -24.67 -10.08 -17.77
N GLY A 197 -24.80 -10.72 -18.93
CA GLY A 197 -25.66 -10.24 -20.01
C GLY A 197 -25.14 -9.03 -20.81
N VAL A 198 -23.90 -8.58 -20.58
CA VAL A 198 -23.27 -7.53 -21.39
C VAL A 198 -23.05 -8.05 -22.80
N SER A 199 -23.56 -7.33 -23.79
CA SER A 199 -23.49 -7.73 -25.19
C SER A 199 -22.97 -6.59 -26.06
N ALA A 200 -22.07 -6.90 -26.98
CA ALA A 200 -21.47 -5.93 -27.88
C ALA A 200 -21.05 -6.57 -29.21
N PRO A 201 -20.99 -5.81 -30.31
CA PRO A 201 -20.48 -6.31 -31.57
C PRO A 201 -19.00 -6.68 -31.48
N LEU A 202 -18.57 -7.66 -32.29
CA LEU A 202 -17.19 -8.12 -32.37
C LEU A 202 -16.22 -7.02 -32.81
N GLY A 203 -16.68 -6.07 -33.63
CA GLY A 203 -15.91 -4.94 -34.14
C GLY A 203 -15.08 -5.25 -35.40
N THR A 204 -14.51 -6.45 -35.52
CA THR A 204 -13.72 -6.90 -36.69
C THR A 204 -14.46 -7.91 -37.55
N GLY A 205 -15.74 -7.66 -37.85
CA GLY A 205 -16.59 -8.52 -38.67
C GLY A 205 -18.01 -8.67 -38.12
N GLU A 206 -18.79 -9.57 -38.70
CA GLU A 206 -20.12 -9.92 -38.21
C GLU A 206 -20.01 -10.83 -36.99
N GLY A 207 -20.68 -10.45 -35.90
CA GLY A 207 -20.73 -11.26 -34.68
C GLY A 207 -21.03 -10.44 -33.44
N VAL A 208 -21.62 -11.09 -32.45
CA VAL A 208 -21.95 -10.48 -31.15
C VAL A 208 -21.30 -11.28 -30.03
N VAL A 209 -20.50 -10.59 -29.22
CA VAL A 209 -19.90 -11.14 -28.00
C VAL A 209 -20.83 -10.86 -26.82
N THR A 210 -21.16 -11.87 -26.04
CA THR A 210 -22.06 -11.76 -24.88
C THR A 210 -21.45 -12.44 -23.67
N SER A 211 -21.48 -11.76 -22.51
CA SER A 211 -21.16 -12.36 -21.22
C SER A 211 -22.37 -13.10 -20.64
N LEU A 212 -22.12 -14.22 -19.98
CA LEU A 212 -23.15 -15.09 -19.42
C LEU A 212 -23.15 -15.03 -17.90
N GLU A 213 -22.32 -15.86 -17.27
CA GLU A 213 -22.28 -16.05 -15.82
C GLU A 213 -20.89 -15.80 -15.27
N VAL A 214 -20.86 -15.45 -13.97
CA VAL A 214 -19.66 -15.29 -13.18
C VAL A 214 -19.41 -16.56 -12.38
N SER A 215 -18.17 -17.02 -12.35
CA SER A 215 -17.73 -18.12 -11.50
C SER A 215 -16.47 -17.71 -10.72
N ASN A 216 -16.17 -18.43 -9.63
CA ASN A 216 -14.99 -18.21 -8.79
C ASN A 216 -14.85 -16.76 -8.27
N LEU A 217 -15.95 -16.14 -7.82
CA LEU A 217 -15.94 -14.77 -7.31
C LEU A 217 -15.38 -14.67 -5.88
N GLU A 218 -14.10 -14.36 -5.80
CA GLU A 218 -13.33 -14.23 -4.57
C GLU A 218 -12.88 -12.79 -4.35
N GLY A 219 -12.57 -12.45 -3.09
CA GLY A 219 -12.20 -11.09 -2.68
C GLY A 219 -13.20 -10.42 -1.74
N ASP A 220 -12.90 -9.18 -1.40
CA ASP A 220 -13.55 -8.38 -0.38
C ASP A 220 -13.72 -6.91 -0.79
N ALA A 221 -14.65 -6.24 -0.12
CA ALA A 221 -14.88 -4.82 -0.28
C ALA A 221 -15.25 -4.20 1.07
N SER A 222 -14.61 -3.09 1.40
CA SER A 222 -14.94 -2.32 2.60
C SER A 222 -14.81 -0.81 2.38
N ILE A 223 -15.53 -0.06 3.21
CA ILE A 223 -15.47 1.40 3.23
C ILE A 223 -14.88 1.81 4.57
N ALA A 224 -13.65 2.33 4.53
CA ALA A 224 -12.94 2.80 5.70
C ALA A 224 -13.02 4.32 5.82
N VAL A 225 -13.37 4.82 7.01
CA VAL A 225 -13.33 6.24 7.36
C VAL A 225 -12.08 6.50 8.18
N VAL A 226 -11.15 7.28 7.63
CA VAL A 226 -9.89 7.64 8.30
C VAL A 226 -9.74 9.15 8.25
N ARG A 227 -9.60 9.80 9.42
CA ARG A 227 -9.41 11.27 9.53
C ARG A 227 -10.49 12.08 8.80
N GLY A 228 -11.73 11.60 8.78
CA GLY A 228 -12.83 12.26 8.06
C GLY A 228 -12.75 12.15 6.54
N ALA A 229 -12.00 11.19 6.00
CA ALA A 229 -12.02 10.83 4.58
C ALA A 229 -12.46 9.38 4.39
N LYS A 230 -13.42 9.15 3.49
CA LYS A 230 -13.82 7.81 3.06
C LYS A 230 -12.78 7.21 2.11
N ARG A 231 -12.48 5.94 2.30
CA ARG A 231 -11.63 5.11 1.45
C ARG A 231 -12.47 3.93 0.99
N TYR A 232 -12.73 3.89 -0.31
CA TYR A 232 -13.49 2.83 -0.95
C TYR A 232 -12.50 1.76 -1.40
N ILE A 233 -12.43 0.68 -0.63
CA ILE A 233 -11.47 -0.40 -0.85
C ILE A 233 -12.26 -1.59 -1.39
N PHE A 234 -11.75 -2.16 -2.47
CA PHE A 234 -12.20 -3.45 -2.98
C PHE A 234 -11.06 -4.10 -3.74
N ASP A 235 -11.07 -5.43 -3.71
CA ASP A 235 -10.18 -6.31 -4.45
C ASP A 235 -10.97 -7.59 -4.77
N PHE A 236 -11.15 -7.88 -6.04
CA PHE A 236 -11.89 -9.04 -6.51
C PHE A 236 -11.17 -9.78 -7.62
N THR A 237 -11.35 -11.09 -7.61
CA THR A 237 -10.98 -11.97 -8.72
C THR A 237 -12.17 -12.83 -9.10
N PHE A 238 -12.38 -13.06 -10.40
CA PHE A 238 -13.46 -13.92 -10.88
C PHE A 238 -13.24 -14.32 -12.34
N THR A 239 -13.98 -15.34 -12.78
CA THR A 239 -14.02 -15.78 -14.17
C THR A 239 -15.38 -15.46 -14.78
N LEU A 240 -15.38 -14.84 -15.96
CA LEU A 240 -16.58 -14.47 -16.70
C LEU A 240 -16.72 -15.34 -17.95
N ALA A 241 -17.76 -16.16 -18.00
CA ALA A 241 -18.08 -16.94 -19.20
C ALA A 241 -18.57 -16.02 -20.32
N CYS A 242 -18.00 -16.18 -21.51
CA CYS A 242 -18.28 -15.35 -22.67
C CYS A 242 -18.56 -16.21 -23.91
N THR A 243 -19.43 -15.72 -24.79
CA THR A 243 -19.75 -16.39 -26.06
C THR A 243 -19.70 -15.40 -27.21
N LEU A 244 -19.26 -15.87 -28.38
CA LEU A 244 -19.35 -15.16 -29.65
C LEU A 244 -20.33 -15.91 -30.55
N LYS A 245 -21.38 -15.23 -31.00
CA LYS A 245 -22.31 -15.73 -32.01
C LYS A 245 -22.03 -15.08 -33.36
N GLN A 246 -21.74 -15.89 -34.38
CA GLN A 246 -21.55 -15.46 -35.77
C GLN A 246 -22.44 -16.31 -36.68
N GLY A 247 -23.61 -15.78 -37.06
CA GLY A 247 -24.64 -16.57 -37.73
C GLY A 247 -25.12 -17.73 -36.83
N ASP A 248 -24.98 -18.96 -37.33
CA ASP A 248 -25.32 -20.19 -36.61
C ASP A 248 -24.17 -20.74 -35.74
N ASN A 249 -22.96 -20.21 -35.90
CA ASN A 249 -21.81 -20.66 -35.12
C ASN A 249 -21.75 -19.94 -33.78
N VAL A 250 -21.60 -20.71 -32.71
CA VAL A 250 -21.39 -20.21 -31.35
C VAL A 250 -20.04 -20.69 -30.84
N VAL A 251 -19.21 -19.76 -30.42
CA VAL A 251 -17.89 -20.03 -29.84
C VAL A 251 -17.88 -19.59 -28.39
N THR A 252 -17.34 -20.42 -27.50
CA THR A 252 -17.26 -20.16 -26.06
C THR A 252 -15.85 -19.77 -25.65
N GLY A 253 -15.74 -18.97 -24.59
CA GLY A 253 -14.50 -18.56 -23.96
C GLY A 253 -14.72 -18.02 -22.56
N GLU A 254 -13.65 -17.75 -21.86
CA GLU A 254 -13.64 -17.23 -20.50
C GLU A 254 -12.75 -15.98 -20.45
N LEU A 255 -13.14 -15.04 -19.61
CA LEU A 255 -12.36 -13.85 -19.30
C LEU A 255 -12.12 -13.83 -17.79
N LYS A 256 -10.88 -14.07 -17.37
CA LYS A 256 -10.49 -14.09 -15.97
C LYS A 256 -10.05 -12.69 -15.56
N PHE A 257 -10.65 -12.16 -14.52
CA PHE A 257 -10.20 -10.95 -13.83
C PHE A 257 -9.22 -11.38 -12.74
N LEU A 258 -7.94 -11.04 -12.95
CA LEU A 258 -6.85 -11.37 -12.03
C LEU A 258 -6.69 -10.30 -10.96
N ASP A 259 -7.03 -9.06 -11.29
CA ASP A 259 -7.00 -7.92 -10.38
C ASP A 259 -8.12 -6.93 -10.76
N LEU A 260 -9.23 -6.99 -10.02
CA LEU A 260 -10.27 -5.96 -10.03
C LEU A 260 -10.24 -5.24 -8.69
N SER A 261 -9.42 -4.20 -8.61
CA SER A 261 -9.22 -3.45 -7.37
C SER A 261 -9.44 -1.94 -7.54
N SER A 262 -9.61 -1.27 -6.40
CA SER A 262 -9.87 0.17 -6.32
C SER A 262 -8.69 1.04 -6.80
N ASP A 263 -7.48 0.50 -6.90
CA ASP A 263 -6.27 1.25 -7.28
C ASP A 263 -5.90 1.13 -8.77
N CYS A 264 -6.48 0.16 -9.49
CA CYS A 264 -6.26 -0.05 -10.92
C CYS A 264 -6.83 1.07 -11.81
N GLY A 265 -7.67 1.96 -11.27
CA GLY A 265 -8.20 3.10 -12.04
C GLY A 265 -9.04 2.72 -13.26
N GLY A 266 -9.57 1.50 -13.30
CA GLY A 266 -10.34 0.95 -14.42
C GLY A 266 -9.54 0.14 -15.45
N ASP A 267 -8.21 0.08 -15.31
CA ASP A 267 -7.34 -0.80 -16.12
C ASP A 267 -7.11 -2.13 -15.40
N TYR A 268 -8.13 -2.98 -15.44
CA TYR A 268 -8.12 -4.27 -14.74
C TYR A 268 -7.30 -5.32 -15.48
N ASP A 269 -6.45 -6.04 -14.74
CA ASP A 269 -5.68 -7.15 -15.30
C ASP A 269 -6.60 -8.34 -15.61
N VAL A 270 -6.56 -8.78 -16.87
CA VAL A 270 -7.41 -9.86 -17.36
C VAL A 270 -6.67 -10.84 -18.25
N GLU A 271 -7.10 -12.10 -18.18
CA GLU A 271 -6.64 -13.18 -19.05
C GLU A 271 -7.82 -13.73 -19.88
N ALA A 272 -7.69 -13.67 -21.20
CA ALA A 272 -8.67 -14.26 -22.12
C ALA A 272 -8.31 -15.72 -22.42
N VAL A 273 -9.19 -16.65 -22.06
CA VAL A 273 -9.02 -18.09 -22.31
C VAL A 273 -10.07 -18.56 -23.30
N VAL A 274 -9.66 -18.90 -24.51
CA VAL A 274 -10.55 -19.41 -25.56
C VAL A 274 -10.03 -20.75 -26.06
N PRO A 275 -10.67 -21.88 -25.70
CA PRO A 275 -10.18 -23.21 -26.07
C PRO A 275 -10.04 -23.43 -27.58
N SER A 276 -10.91 -22.78 -28.37
CA SER A 276 -10.95 -22.85 -29.83
C SER A 276 -10.08 -21.81 -30.55
N ARG A 277 -9.22 -21.07 -29.82
CA ARG A 277 -8.39 -19.95 -30.33
C ARG A 277 -7.56 -20.33 -31.56
N TYR A 278 -6.98 -21.53 -31.58
CA TYR A 278 -6.09 -21.99 -32.63
C TYR A 278 -6.78 -22.96 -33.61
N GLN A 279 -8.05 -23.30 -33.35
CA GLN A 279 -8.82 -24.29 -34.08
C GLN A 279 -9.82 -23.64 -35.04
N SER A 280 -10.27 -22.41 -34.78
CA SER A 280 -11.29 -21.73 -35.59
C SER A 280 -11.03 -20.22 -35.70
N GLU A 281 -11.42 -19.63 -36.84
CA GLU A 281 -11.37 -18.17 -37.02
C GLU A 281 -12.25 -17.44 -36.00
N GLY A 282 -13.42 -18.00 -35.66
CA GLY A 282 -14.28 -17.46 -34.60
C GLY A 282 -13.62 -17.51 -33.21
N GLY A 283 -12.87 -18.56 -32.89
CA GLY A 283 -12.08 -18.63 -31.65
C GLY A 283 -10.96 -17.60 -31.59
N LYS A 284 -10.25 -17.39 -32.70
CA LYS A 284 -9.24 -16.34 -32.82
C LYS A 284 -9.86 -14.95 -32.66
N ALA A 285 -11.02 -14.72 -33.26
CA ALA A 285 -11.75 -13.46 -33.18
C ALA A 285 -12.29 -13.18 -31.76
N LEU A 286 -12.89 -14.18 -31.11
CA LEU A 286 -13.34 -14.06 -29.72
C LEU A 286 -12.17 -13.75 -28.79
N HIS A 287 -11.04 -14.47 -28.93
CA HIS A 287 -9.85 -14.18 -28.11
C HIS A 287 -9.35 -12.75 -28.32
N ALA A 288 -9.30 -12.26 -29.57
CA ALA A 288 -8.89 -10.89 -29.86
C ALA A 288 -9.85 -9.85 -29.23
N ALA A 289 -11.16 -10.11 -29.28
CA ALA A 289 -12.17 -9.25 -28.68
C ALA A 289 -12.08 -9.21 -27.14
N LEU A 290 -11.82 -10.35 -26.50
CA LEU A 290 -11.67 -10.43 -25.04
C LEU A 290 -10.35 -9.82 -24.55
N ASN A 291 -9.25 -10.04 -25.29
CA ASN A 291 -7.91 -9.60 -24.88
C ASN A 291 -7.63 -8.11 -25.15
N SER A 292 -8.32 -7.50 -26.12
CA SER A 292 -8.10 -6.08 -26.44
C SER A 292 -8.99 -5.18 -25.60
N SER A 293 -8.41 -4.35 -24.73
CA SER A 293 -9.13 -3.34 -23.93
C SER A 293 -9.91 -2.34 -24.80
N SER A 294 -9.49 -2.14 -26.04
CA SER A 294 -10.13 -1.23 -27.00
C SER A 294 -11.33 -1.83 -27.73
N SER A 295 -11.58 -3.14 -27.58
CA SER A 295 -12.68 -3.83 -28.27
C SER A 295 -14.03 -3.29 -27.83
N PRO A 296 -15.08 -3.36 -28.68
CA PRO A 296 -16.40 -2.87 -28.29
C PRO A 296 -16.95 -3.59 -27.05
N PHE A 297 -16.70 -4.90 -26.93
CA PHE A 297 -17.09 -5.68 -25.76
C PHE A 297 -16.35 -5.26 -24.49
N ARG A 298 -15.03 -5.11 -24.52
CA ARG A 298 -14.26 -4.67 -23.35
C ARG A 298 -14.62 -3.24 -22.94
N LYS A 299 -14.92 -2.35 -23.89
CA LYS A 299 -15.44 -1.00 -23.60
C LYS A 299 -16.83 -1.04 -22.94
N ALA A 300 -17.74 -1.88 -23.44
CA ALA A 300 -19.05 -2.04 -22.85
C ALA A 300 -18.96 -2.58 -21.42
N LEU A 301 -18.11 -3.58 -21.19
CA LEU A 301 -17.85 -4.15 -19.87
C LEU A 301 -17.19 -3.13 -18.93
N ALA A 302 -16.22 -2.36 -19.41
CA ALA A 302 -15.60 -1.29 -18.63
C ALA A 302 -16.60 -0.21 -18.21
N ALA A 303 -17.56 0.16 -19.07
CA ALA A 303 -18.61 1.11 -18.72
C ALA A 303 -19.54 0.58 -17.61
N GLN A 304 -19.85 -0.72 -17.65
CA GLN A 304 -20.61 -1.41 -16.60
C GLN A 304 -19.85 -1.42 -15.27
N LEU A 305 -18.56 -1.74 -15.28
CA LEU A 305 -17.69 -1.68 -14.10
C LEU A 305 -17.51 -0.26 -13.58
N ALA A 306 -17.42 0.75 -14.44
CA ALA A 306 -17.41 2.15 -14.02
C ALA A 306 -18.70 2.54 -13.29
N THR A 307 -19.84 2.01 -13.70
CA THR A 307 -21.13 2.21 -13.01
C THR A 307 -21.11 1.55 -11.62
N PHE A 308 -20.55 0.34 -11.50
CA PHE A 308 -20.32 -0.30 -10.19
C PHE A 308 -19.49 0.60 -9.27
N VAL A 309 -18.37 1.14 -9.76
CA VAL A 309 -17.50 2.02 -8.98
C VAL A 309 -18.25 3.29 -8.56
N GLN A 310 -19.00 3.92 -9.47
CA GLN A 310 -19.79 5.12 -9.15
C GLN A 310 -20.85 4.84 -8.06
N GLU A 311 -21.58 3.74 -8.17
CA GLU A 311 -22.54 3.34 -7.15
C GLU A 311 -21.87 3.02 -5.81
N TYR A 312 -20.71 2.34 -5.83
CA TYR A 312 -19.97 2.04 -4.61
C TYR A 312 -19.53 3.30 -3.86
N HIS A 313 -19.20 4.37 -4.60
CA HIS A 313 -18.85 5.68 -4.03
C HIS A 313 -20.04 6.46 -3.44
N THR A 314 -21.29 5.97 -3.60
CA THR A 314 -22.47 6.61 -2.99
C THR A 314 -22.66 6.26 -1.51
N PHE A 315 -21.98 5.22 -1.02
CA PHE A 315 -22.04 4.79 0.38
C PHE A 315 -21.13 5.60 1.31
#